data_AF-A0A3S5AJE7-F1
#
_entry.id   AF-A0A3S5AJE7-F1
#
_cell.length_a   1.000
_cell.length_b   1.000
_cell.length_c   1.000
_cell.angle_alpha   90.00
_cell.angle_beta   90.00
_cell.angle_gamma   90.00
#
_symmetry.space_group_name_H-M   'P 1'
#
loop_
_entity.id
_entity.type
_entity.pdbx_description
1 polymer ?
#
loop_
_entity_poly.entity_id
_entity_poly.type
_entity_poly.pdbx_seq_one_letter_code
_entity_poly.pdbx_strand_id
1 'polypeptide(L)'
;MMLTVLRHTKTPVKFWFLKNYLSPTFKEIIPYMAAEYNFQYELVQYQWPRWLRRQTERQRIIWGYKILFLDVLFPLRVKKIIFVDADQVS
;
A
#
# COMPACT_ATOMS: atom_id res chain seq x y z
N MET A 1 13.08 -0.79 0.65
CA MET A 1 12.08 -0.22 -0.28
C MET A 1 11.83 1.29 -0.11
N MET A 2 11.07 1.77 0.89
CA MET A 2 10.58 3.18 0.91
C MET A 2 11.69 4.25 0.91
N LEU A 3 12.69 4.12 1.80
CA LEU A 3 13.79 5.08 1.89
C LEU A 3 14.61 5.14 0.61
N THR A 4 14.80 4.00 -0.04
CA THR A 4 15.56 3.92 -1.28
C THR A 4 14.84 4.65 -2.41
N VAL A 5 13.51 4.51 -2.51
CA VAL A 5 12.69 5.31 -3.46
C VAL A 5 12.83 6.80 -3.18
N LEU A 6 12.73 7.23 -1.92
CA LEU A 6 12.84 8.64 -1.54
C LEU A 6 14.22 9.24 -1.81
N ARG A 7 15.30 8.46 -1.63
CA ARG A 7 16.67 8.91 -1.93
C ARG A 7 16.94 9.10 -3.42
N HIS A 8 16.30 8.29 -4.27
CA HIS A 8 16.57 8.28 -5.71
C HIS A 8 15.55 9.09 -6.53
N THR A 9 14.57 9.73 -5.90
CA THR A 9 13.58 10.57 -6.59
C THR A 9 13.56 12.00 -6.09
N LYS A 10 13.36 12.93 -7.01
CA LYS A 10 13.17 14.37 -6.72
C LYS A 10 11.69 14.76 -6.69
N THR A 11 10.80 13.88 -7.15
CA THR A 11 9.37 14.16 -7.21
C THR A 11 8.69 13.76 -5.90
N PRO A 12 7.63 14.48 -5.47
CA PRO A 12 6.89 14.09 -4.27
C PRO A 12 6.27 12.71 -4.44
N VAL A 13 6.51 11.83 -3.47
CA VAL A 13 6.00 10.45 -3.47
C VAL A 13 4.87 10.34 -2.46
N LYS A 14 3.81 9.62 -2.86
CA LYS A 14 2.73 9.22 -1.97
C LYS A 14 2.64 7.70 -1.91
N PHE A 15 2.77 7.15 -0.71
CA PHE A 15 2.66 5.71 -0.47
C PHE A 15 1.24 5.30 -0.10
N TRP A 16 0.83 4.11 -0.53
CA TRP A 16 -0.49 3.55 -0.25
C TRP A 16 -0.33 2.17 0.36
N PHE A 17 -1.00 1.91 1.48
CA PHE A 17 -0.87 0.64 2.21
C PHE A 17 -2.21 0.01 2.51
N LEU A 18 -2.27 -1.33 2.44
CA LEU A 18 -3.46 -2.09 2.84
C LEU A 18 -3.58 -2.14 4.38
N LYS A 19 -4.52 -1.39 4.94
CA LYS A 19 -4.69 -1.21 6.40
C LYS A 19 -4.79 -2.51 7.19
N ASN A 20 -5.42 -3.54 6.62
CA ASN A 20 -5.70 -4.81 7.29
C ASN A 20 -4.49 -5.74 7.40
N TYR A 21 -3.42 -5.47 6.64
CA TYR A 21 -2.24 -6.34 6.59
C TYR A 21 -0.99 -5.72 7.21
N LEU A 22 -1.09 -4.50 7.73
CA LEU A 22 -0.02 -3.84 8.49
C LEU A 22 -0.04 -4.25 9.96
N SER A 23 1.15 -4.42 10.54
CA SER A 23 1.30 -4.62 11.99
C SER A 23 0.90 -3.35 12.77
N PRO A 24 0.41 -3.48 14.02
CA PRO A 24 0.12 -2.33 14.88
C PRO A 24 1.33 -1.40 15.04
N THR A 25 2.49 -1.98 15.30
CA THR A 25 3.77 -1.25 15.44
C THR A 25 4.09 -0.40 14.22
N PHE A 26 3.87 -0.92 13.00
CA PHE A 26 4.13 -0.13 11.79
C PHE A 26 3.14 1.03 11.62
N LYS A 27 1.88 0.86 12.03
CA LYS A 27 0.87 1.94 12.00
C LYS A 27 1.23 3.09 12.95
N GLU A 28 1.90 2.79 14.06
CA GLU A 28 2.37 3.79 15.01
C GLU A 28 3.63 4.52 14.50
N ILE A 29 4.52 3.83 13.78
CA ILE A 29 5.79 4.38 13.31
C ILE A 29 5.63 5.20 12.02
N ILE A 30 4.72 4.82 11.12
CA ILE A 30 4.59 5.46 9.80
C ILE A 30 4.35 6.98 9.82
N PRO A 31 3.61 7.59 10.77
CA PRO A 31 3.46 9.04 10.82
C PRO A 31 4.79 9.75 11.12
N TYR A 32 5.61 9.20 12.01
CA TYR A 32 6.92 9.75 12.34
C TYR A 32 7.87 9.66 11.14
N MET A 33 7.88 8.51 10.45
CA MET A 33 8.65 8.35 9.21
C MET A 33 8.20 9.33 8.12
N ALA A 34 6.90 9.54 7.98
CA ALA A 34 6.35 10.48 7.00
C ALA A 34 6.79 11.93 7.27
N ALA A 35 6.87 12.31 8.55
CA ALA A 35 7.36 13.63 8.96
C ALA A 35 8.87 13.78 8.76
N GLU A 36 9.66 12.76 9.15
CA GLU A 36 11.13 12.78 9.03
C GLU A 36 11.59 12.80 7.58
N TYR A 37 10.96 12.00 6.72
CA TYR A 37 11.34 11.85 5.30
C TYR A 37 10.42 12.61 4.34
N ASN A 38 9.52 13.45 4.87
CA ASN A 38 8.63 14.34 4.13
C ASN A 38 7.86 13.67 2.96
N PHE A 39 7.26 12.51 3.22
CA PHE A 39 6.41 11.81 2.23
C PHE A 39 4.97 11.77 2.68
N GLN A 40 4.05 11.66 1.71
CA GLN A 40 2.64 11.48 1.99
C GLN A 40 2.29 10.00 2.03
N TYR A 41 1.32 9.61 2.86
CA TYR A 41 0.80 8.25 2.83
C TYR A 41 -0.71 8.22 3.04
N GLU A 42 -1.33 7.12 2.60
CA GLU A 42 -2.75 6.86 2.85
C GLU A 42 -2.99 5.36 3.05
N LEU A 43 -3.86 5.03 4.01
CA LEU A 43 -4.22 3.65 4.31
C LEU A 43 -5.52 3.30 3.58
N VAL A 44 -5.44 2.37 2.65
CA VAL A 44 -6.60 1.89 1.88
C VAL A 44 -7.09 0.57 2.42
N GLN A 45 -8.40 0.36 2.30
CA GLN A 45 -9.07 -0.87 2.65
C GLN A 45 -10.28 -1.04 1.77
N TYR A 46 -10.52 -2.28 1.33
CA TYR A 46 -11.74 -2.68 0.65
C TYR A 46 -12.19 -4.00 1.25
N GLN A 47 -13.50 -4.20 1.37
CA GLN A 47 -14.04 -5.44 1.92
C GLN A 47 -14.26 -6.43 0.80
N TRP A 48 -13.77 -7.66 0.97
CA TRP A 48 -13.94 -8.71 -0.03
C TRP A 48 -15.43 -9.00 -0.26
N PRO A 49 -15.97 -8.79 -1.47
CA PRO A 49 -17.40 -8.91 -1.73
C PRO A 49 -17.93 -10.31 -1.45
N ARG A 50 -19.17 -10.43 -0.96
CA ARG A 50 -19.76 -11.72 -0.60
C ARG A 50 -19.94 -12.67 -1.79
N TRP A 51 -20.15 -12.12 -2.98
CA TRP A 51 -20.36 -12.88 -4.22
C TRP A 51 -19.06 -13.41 -4.83
N LEU A 52 -17.89 -12.86 -4.46
CA LEU A 52 -16.60 -13.30 -4.99
C LEU A 52 -16.00 -14.37 -4.08
N ARG A 53 -15.59 -15.50 -4.66
CA ARG A 53 -14.99 -16.62 -3.91
C ARG A 53 -13.81 -16.15 -3.08
N ARG A 54 -13.94 -16.25 -1.75
CA ARG A 54 -12.88 -15.92 -0.80
C ARG A 54 -11.79 -17.00 -0.81
N GLN A 55 -10.56 -16.56 -0.58
CA GLN A 55 -9.42 -17.42 -0.32
C GLN A 55 -9.22 -17.58 1.19
N THR A 56 -8.78 -18.76 1.62
CA THR A 56 -8.52 -19.05 3.05
C THR A 56 -7.11 -18.64 3.47
N GLU A 57 -6.14 -18.80 2.58
CA GLU A 57 -4.74 -18.50 2.82
C GLU A 57 -4.46 -16.98 2.73
N ARG A 58 -3.86 -16.40 3.78
CA ARG A 58 -3.57 -14.97 3.88
C ARG A 58 -2.80 -14.42 2.66
N GLN A 59 -1.82 -15.16 2.17
CA GLN A 59 -1.00 -14.75 1.02
C GLN A 59 -1.82 -14.64 -0.27
N ARG A 60 -2.71 -15.61 -0.53
CA ARG A 60 -3.62 -15.58 -1.70
C ARG A 60 -4.61 -14.44 -1.62
N ILE A 61 -5.10 -14.10 -0.42
CA ILE A 61 -5.95 -12.94 -0.23
C ILE A 61 -5.18 -11.66 -0.60
N ILE A 62 -3.94 -11.51 -0.11
CA ILE A 62 -3.08 -10.35 -0.44
C ILE A 62 -2.85 -10.26 -1.96
N TRP A 63 -2.56 -11.37 -2.64
CA TRP A 63 -2.43 -11.40 -4.10
C TRP A 63 -3.72 -10.99 -4.82
N GLY A 64 -4.88 -11.40 -4.31
CA GLY A 64 -6.18 -10.94 -4.80
C GLY A 64 -6.31 -9.41 -4.73
N TYR A 65 -5.91 -8.78 -3.62
CA TYR A 65 -5.90 -7.32 -3.51
C TYR A 65 -4.93 -6.62 -4.45
N LYS A 66 -3.80 -7.25 -4.81
CA LYS A 66 -2.84 -6.70 -5.76
C LYS A 66 -3.38 -6.64 -7.20
N ILE A 67 -4.45 -7.35 -7.55
CA ILE A 67 -4.93 -7.43 -8.94
C ILE A 67 -6.44 -7.17 -9.12
N LEU A 68 -7.30 -7.65 -8.23
CA LEU A 68 -8.76 -7.65 -8.44
C LEU A 68 -9.45 -6.34 -8.07
N PHE A 69 -8.84 -5.51 -7.23
CA PHE A 69 -9.50 -4.35 -6.63
C PHE A 69 -8.76 -3.03 -6.89
N LEU A 70 -7.94 -2.98 -7.95
CA LEU A 70 -7.11 -1.81 -8.27
C LEU A 70 -7.93 -0.57 -8.64
N ASP A 71 -9.14 -0.76 -9.13
CA ASP A 71 -10.10 0.27 -9.49
C ASP A 71 -10.82 0.85 -8.26
N VAL A 72 -11.19 0.00 -7.30
CA VAL A 72 -11.97 0.38 -6.12
C VAL A 72 -11.14 0.73 -4.90
N LEU A 73 -9.86 0.30 -4.83
CA LEU A 73 -8.97 0.58 -3.69
C LEU A 73 -8.52 2.03 -3.64
N PHE A 74 -8.43 2.71 -4.79
CA PHE A 74 -7.84 4.04 -4.88
C PHE A 74 -8.89 5.08 -5.29
N PRO A 75 -8.78 6.34 -4.83
CA PRO A 75 -9.64 7.41 -5.29
C PRO A 75 -9.52 7.64 -6.81
N LEU A 76 -10.63 8.00 -7.48
CA LEU A 76 -10.70 8.23 -8.93
C LEU A 76 -9.70 9.27 -9.47
N ARG A 77 -9.17 10.15 -8.61
CA ARG A 77 -8.13 11.12 -8.96
C ARG A 77 -6.75 10.50 -9.21
N VAL A 78 -6.52 9.25 -8.80
CA VAL A 78 -5.23 8.57 -8.97
C VAL A 78 -5.13 7.99 -10.37
N LYS A 79 -4.26 8.56 -11.20
CA LYS A 79 -4.09 8.16 -12.61
C LYS A 79 -3.26 6.89 -12.82
N LYS A 80 -2.27 6.65 -11.93
CA LYS A 80 -1.33 5.54 -12.05
C LYS A 80 -0.82 5.15 -10.67
N ILE A 81 -0.64 3.85 -10.48
CA ILE A 81 -0.05 3.23 -9.29
C ILE A 81 1.11 2.34 -9.72
N ILE A 82 2.12 2.23 -8.87
CA ILE A 82 3.27 1.34 -9.08
C ILE A 82 3.33 0.44 -7.85
N PHE A 83 3.27 -0.87 -8.06
CA PHE A 83 3.49 -1.85 -7.00
C PHE A 83 4.99 -2.17 -6.93
N VAL A 84 5.55 -2.05 -5.73
CA VAL A 84 6.92 -2.44 -5.41
C VAL A 84 6.83 -3.43 -4.25
N ASP A 85 7.53 -4.54 -4.33
CA ASP A 85 7.50 -5.53 -3.25
C ASP A 85 8.30 -5.03 -2.03
N ALA A 86 7.90 -5.47 -0.84
CA ALA A 86 8.41 -4.89 0.41
C ALA A 86 9.88 -5.23 0.68
N ASP A 87 10.31 -6.39 0.19
CA ASP A 87 11.68 -6.91 0.26
C ASP A 87 12.62 -6.30 -0.80
N GLN A 88 12.08 -5.59 -1.79
CA GLN A 88 12.89 -4.99 -2.83
C GLN A 88 13.75 -3.83 -2.28
N VAL A 89 15.04 -3.89 -2.60
CA VAL A 89 15.96 -2.74 -2.53
C VAL A 89 16.05 -2.20 -3.95
N SER A 90 15.55 -0.98 -4.15
CA SER A 90 15.50 -0.30 -5.46
C SER A 90 16.42 0.90 -5.48
#